data_AF-A0AAV4X2X3-F1
#
_entry.id   AF-A0AAV4X2X3-F1
#
_cell.length_a   1.000
_cell.length_b   1.000
_cell.length_c   1.000
_cell.angle_alpha   90.00
_cell.angle_beta   90.00
_cell.angle_gamma   90.00
#
_symmetry.space_group_name_H-M   'P 1'
#
loop_
_entity.id
_entity.type
_entity.pdbx_description
1 polymer ?
#
loop_
_entity_poly.entity_id
_entity_poly.type
_entity_poly.pdbx_seq_one_letter_code
_entity_poly.pdbx_strand_id
1 'polypeptide(L)'
;KGPWGSPEPSLKYIEDRVSNPQHYGGELYRPPSRTLDCPDYIKQCMEECWQENPDDRPDFKFIKVKLRPLHMGLNANIFDNMMSIMEKYACNLESVVKERTNQLLEEKKKKTENLLLECFQSLWLSNY
;
A
#
# COMPACT_ATOMS: atom_id res chain seq x y z
N LYS A 1 -6.20 -35.23 14.85
CA LYS A 1 -6.52 -34.30 13.76
C LYS A 1 -5.39 -33.27 13.71
N GLY A 2 -4.64 -33.24 12.62
CA GLY A 2 -3.47 -32.36 12.51
C GLY A 2 -3.86 -30.88 12.33
N PRO A 3 -2.91 -29.96 12.49
CA PRO A 3 -3.14 -28.51 12.38
C PRO A 3 -3.57 -28.05 10.96
N TRP A 4 -3.56 -28.93 9.95
CA TRP A 4 -3.84 -28.62 8.55
C TRP A 4 -5.17 -29.18 8.01
N GLY A 5 -6.11 -29.54 8.89
CA GLY A 5 -7.43 -30.01 8.48
C GLY A 5 -7.48 -31.50 8.10
N SER A 6 -8.55 -31.90 7.41
CA SER A 6 -8.81 -33.28 6.96
C SER A 6 -7.63 -33.85 6.17
N PRO A 7 -7.37 -35.17 6.19
CA PRO A 7 -6.29 -35.75 5.40
C PRO A 7 -6.50 -35.43 3.93
N GLU A 8 -5.52 -34.74 3.33
CA GLU A 8 -5.54 -34.48 1.89
C GLU A 8 -5.58 -35.81 1.13
N PRO A 9 -6.37 -35.89 0.04
CA PRO A 9 -6.34 -37.07 -0.82
C PRO A 9 -4.92 -37.30 -1.34
N SER A 10 -4.50 -38.56 -1.41
CA SER A 10 -3.17 -38.90 -1.92
C SER A 10 -2.99 -38.40 -3.36
N LEU A 11 -1.76 -38.02 -3.74
CA LEU A 11 -1.46 -37.56 -5.10
C LEU A 11 -1.92 -38.57 -6.17
N LYS A 12 -1.69 -39.87 -5.93
CA LYS A 12 -2.14 -40.95 -6.82
C LYS A 12 -3.65 -40.95 -7.04
N TYR A 13 -4.42 -40.68 -5.99
CA TYR A 13 -5.87 -40.57 -6.10
C TYR A 13 -6.28 -39.36 -6.94
N ILE A 14 -5.63 -38.21 -6.74
CA ILE A 14 -5.92 -36.99 -7.52
C ILE A 14 -5.62 -37.22 -9.00
N GLU A 15 -4.46 -37.80 -9.32
CA GLU A 15 -4.05 -38.12 -10.68
C GLU A 15 -5.04 -39.06 -11.38
N ASP A 16 -5.41 -40.16 -10.72
CA ASP A 16 -6.40 -41.12 -11.24
C ASP A 16 -7.76 -40.43 -11.44
N ARG A 17 -8.18 -39.64 -10.47
CA ARG A 17 -9.49 -38.98 -10.49
C ARG A 17 -9.60 -37.92 -11.59
N VAL A 18 -8.54 -37.16 -11.85
CA VAL A 18 -8.48 -36.15 -12.92
C VAL A 18 -8.39 -36.82 -14.29
N SER A 19 -7.63 -37.92 -14.41
CA SER A 19 -7.41 -38.62 -15.69
C SER A 19 -8.60 -39.48 -16.11
N ASN A 20 -9.33 -40.06 -15.14
CA ASN A 20 -10.43 -41.00 -15.36
C ASN A 20 -11.76 -40.48 -14.77
N PRO A 21 -12.33 -39.39 -15.32
CA PRO A 21 -13.55 -38.79 -14.78
C PRO A 21 -14.75 -39.76 -14.78
N GLN A 22 -14.82 -40.63 -15.79
CA GLN A 22 -15.90 -41.62 -15.95
C GLN A 22 -15.99 -42.64 -14.81
N HIS A 23 -14.87 -43.01 -14.20
CA HIS A 23 -14.85 -43.97 -13.08
C HIS A 23 -15.54 -43.46 -11.81
N TYR A 24 -15.82 -42.16 -11.73
CA TYR A 24 -16.53 -41.58 -10.60
C TYR A 24 -17.67 -40.66 -11.07
N GLY A 25 -18.57 -41.23 -11.85
CA GLY A 25 -19.84 -40.59 -12.23
C GLY A 25 -19.71 -39.51 -13.30
N GLY A 26 -18.55 -39.39 -13.96
CA GLY A 26 -18.34 -38.42 -15.04
C GLY A 26 -18.10 -36.98 -14.57
N GLU A 27 -18.17 -36.72 -13.26
CA GLU A 27 -17.90 -35.39 -12.73
C GLU A 27 -16.41 -35.05 -12.87
N LEU A 28 -16.13 -33.81 -13.26
CA LEU A 28 -14.76 -33.34 -13.35
C LEU A 28 -14.26 -32.94 -11.97
N TYR A 29 -13.10 -33.45 -11.60
CA TYR A 29 -12.51 -33.13 -10.32
C TYR A 29 -11.99 -31.70 -10.31
N ARG A 30 -12.39 -30.94 -9.27
CA ARG A 30 -11.93 -29.58 -8.98
C ARG A 30 -11.57 -29.51 -7.49
N PRO A 31 -10.47 -28.83 -7.13
CA PRO A 31 -10.13 -28.61 -5.73
C PRO A 31 -11.26 -27.87 -4.98
N PRO A 32 -11.48 -28.16 -3.69
CA PRO A 32 -12.49 -27.47 -2.90
C PRO A 32 -12.12 -25.98 -2.71
N SER A 33 -12.78 -25.09 -3.45
CA SER A 33 -12.62 -23.63 -3.35
C SER A 33 -13.22 -23.05 -2.06
N ARG A 34 -14.30 -23.65 -1.57
CA ARG A 34 -15.08 -23.17 -0.41
C ARG A 34 -14.31 -23.19 0.90
N THR A 35 -13.37 -24.12 1.05
CA THR A 35 -12.55 -24.29 2.25
C THR A 35 -11.33 -23.38 2.29
N LEU A 36 -11.06 -22.63 1.22
CA LEU A 36 -9.94 -21.71 1.17
C LEU A 36 -10.21 -20.47 2.03
N ASP A 37 -9.23 -20.10 2.86
CA ASP A 37 -9.24 -18.83 3.59
C ASP A 37 -8.70 -17.73 2.68
N CYS A 38 -9.54 -17.25 1.77
CA CYS A 38 -9.21 -16.16 0.87
C CYS A 38 -10.46 -15.33 0.52
N PRO A 39 -10.29 -14.07 0.08
CA PRO A 39 -11.40 -13.22 -0.35
C PRO A 39 -12.26 -13.86 -1.44
N ASP A 40 -13.57 -13.62 -1.38
CA ASP A 40 -14.54 -14.25 -2.28
C ASP A 40 -14.30 -13.94 -3.76
N TYR A 41 -13.77 -12.75 -4.09
CA TYR A 41 -13.45 -12.40 -5.48
C TYR A 41 -12.40 -13.34 -6.10
N ILE A 42 -11.51 -13.91 -5.29
CA ILE A 42 -10.50 -14.89 -5.74
C ILE A 42 -11.18 -16.22 -6.02
N LYS A 43 -12.01 -16.70 -5.08
CA LYS A 43 -12.78 -17.96 -5.24
C LYS A 43 -13.67 -17.91 -6.47
N GLN A 44 -14.41 -16.82 -6.64
CA GLN A 44 -15.27 -16.60 -7.80
C GLN A 44 -14.46 -16.56 -9.10
N CYS A 45 -13.31 -15.88 -9.11
CA CYS A 45 -12.43 -15.87 -10.29
C CYS A 45 -11.94 -17.28 -10.64
N MET A 46 -11.59 -18.11 -9.64
CA MET A 46 -11.17 -19.50 -9.87
C MET A 46 -12.31 -20.35 -10.46
N GLU A 47 -13.52 -20.23 -9.94
CA GLU A 47 -14.70 -20.97 -10.41
C GLU A 47 -15.12 -20.55 -11.83
N GLU A 48 -15.01 -19.28 -12.18
CA GLU A 48 -15.21 -18.81 -13.56
C GLU A 48 -14.12 -19.32 -14.52
N CYS A 49 -12.88 -19.49 -14.06
CA CYS A 49 -11.84 -20.12 -14.87
C CYS A 49 -12.11 -21.62 -15.12
N TRP A 50 -12.98 -22.25 -14.31
CA TRP A 50 -13.33 -23.67 -14.42
C TRP A 50 -14.56 -23.95 -15.28
N GLN A 51 -15.07 -22.97 -16.05
CA GLN A 51 -16.18 -23.23 -16.98
C GLN A 51 -15.83 -24.33 -17.99
N GLU A 52 -16.77 -25.23 -18.24
CA GLU A 52 -16.53 -26.36 -19.14
C GLU A 52 -16.42 -25.92 -20.60
N ASN A 53 -17.27 -24.97 -20.99
CA ASN A 53 -17.17 -24.29 -22.27
C ASN A 53 -15.97 -23.33 -22.26
N PRO A 54 -14.99 -23.48 -23.19
CA PRO A 54 -13.86 -22.58 -23.29
C PRO A 54 -14.24 -21.11 -23.53
N ASP A 55 -15.35 -20.86 -24.24
CA ASP A 55 -15.79 -19.51 -24.58
C ASP A 55 -16.38 -18.76 -23.38
N ASP A 56 -16.87 -19.48 -22.36
CA ASP A 56 -17.41 -18.91 -21.12
C ASP A 56 -16.31 -18.60 -20.09
N ARG A 57 -15.06 -19.02 -20.34
CA ARG A 57 -13.94 -18.74 -19.44
C ARG A 57 -13.50 -17.28 -19.60
N PRO A 58 -13.19 -16.58 -18.50
CA PRO A 58 -12.68 -15.22 -18.58
C PRO A 58 -11.32 -15.18 -19.27
N ASP A 59 -11.10 -14.15 -20.09
CA ASP A 59 -9.79 -13.92 -20.69
C ASP A 59 -8.76 -13.44 -19.65
N PHE A 60 -7.47 -13.54 -19.99
CA PHE A 60 -6.40 -13.11 -19.09
C PHE A 60 -6.46 -11.61 -18.74
N LYS A 61 -7.09 -10.78 -19.58
CA LYS A 61 -7.25 -9.35 -19.29
C LYS A 61 -8.27 -9.16 -18.17
N PHE A 62 -9.41 -9.84 -18.24
CA PHE A 62 -10.48 -9.83 -17.26
C PHE A 62 -10.02 -10.42 -15.93
N ILE A 63 -9.29 -11.55 -15.96
CA ILE A 63 -8.68 -12.15 -14.76
C ILE A 63 -7.76 -11.14 -14.06
N LYS A 64 -6.89 -10.44 -14.80
CA LYS A 64 -6.00 -9.40 -14.23
C LYS A 64 -6.77 -8.25 -13.59
N VAL A 65 -7.87 -7.83 -14.20
CA VAL A 65 -8.74 -6.78 -13.64
C VAL A 65 -9.41 -7.27 -12.35
N LYS A 66 -9.96 -8.49 -12.35
CA LYS A 66 -10.60 -9.10 -11.18
C LYS A 66 -9.65 -9.29 -10.00
N LEU A 67 -8.42 -9.69 -10.28
CA LEU A 67 -7.40 -9.94 -9.26
C LEU A 67 -6.58 -8.70 -8.90
N ARG A 68 -6.86 -7.53 -9.49
CA ARG A 68 -6.19 -6.27 -9.17
C ARG A 68 -6.15 -5.93 -7.67
N PRO A 69 -7.21 -6.18 -6.86
CA PRO A 69 -7.18 -5.92 -5.42
C PRO A 69 -6.11 -6.71 -4.67
N LEU A 70 -5.72 -7.90 -5.17
CA LEU A 70 -4.65 -8.71 -4.58
C LEU A 70 -3.32 -7.94 -4.55
N HIS A 71 -3.08 -7.10 -5.56
CA HIS A 71 -1.83 -6.36 -5.72
C HIS A 71 -1.90 -4.95 -5.10
N MET A 72 -3.10 -4.47 -4.74
CA MET A 72 -3.29 -3.12 -4.20
C MET A 72 -2.64 -2.92 -2.82
N GLY A 73 -2.31 -3.98 -2.07
CA GLY A 73 -1.52 -3.89 -0.83
C GLY A 73 -0.03 -4.18 -0.98
N LEU A 74 0.38 -4.84 -2.07
CA LEU A 74 1.79 -5.20 -2.33
C LEU A 74 2.61 -4.04 -2.88
N ASN A 75 2.02 -3.26 -3.80
CA ASN A 75 2.70 -2.10 -4.40
C ASN A 75 2.49 -0.81 -3.59
N ALA A 76 1.34 -0.67 -2.92
CA ALA A 76 1.07 0.49 -2.07
C ALA A 76 2.07 0.59 -0.93
N ASN A 77 2.49 -0.53 -0.33
CA ASN A 77 3.43 -0.50 0.80
C ASN A 77 4.78 0.20 0.49
N ILE A 78 5.27 0.09 -0.75
CA ILE A 78 6.52 0.77 -1.16
C ILE A 78 6.26 2.26 -1.44
N PHE A 79 5.21 2.59 -2.19
CA PHE A 79 4.88 3.97 -2.53
C PHE A 79 4.39 4.78 -1.33
N ASP A 80 3.58 4.20 -0.45
CA ASP A 80 3.07 4.81 0.77
C ASP A 80 4.22 5.08 1.76
N ASN A 81 5.16 4.14 1.89
CA ASN A 81 6.37 4.37 2.67
C ASN A 81 7.21 5.51 2.05
N MET A 82 7.37 5.54 0.73
CA MET A 82 8.08 6.62 0.04
C MET A 82 7.39 7.98 0.21
N MET A 83 6.06 8.05 0.14
CA MET A 83 5.30 9.26 0.43
C MET A 83 5.46 9.71 1.88
N SER A 84 5.38 8.79 2.85
CA SER A 84 5.60 9.10 4.26
C SER A 84 7.01 9.66 4.53
N ILE A 85 8.02 9.11 3.87
CA ILE A 85 9.39 9.60 3.95
C ILE A 85 9.50 11.00 3.34
N MET A 86 8.93 11.23 2.14
CA MET A 86 8.94 12.53 1.48
C MET A 86 8.24 13.61 2.30
N GLU A 87 7.09 13.29 2.90
CA GLU A 87 6.34 14.21 3.76
C GLU A 87 7.14 14.59 5.01
N LYS A 88 7.77 13.61 5.68
CA LYS A 88 8.66 13.89 6.82
C LYS A 88 9.83 14.79 6.45
N TYR A 89 10.45 14.55 5.30
CA TYR A 89 11.54 15.40 4.82
C TYR A 89 11.06 16.83 4.52
N ALA A 90 9.90 16.99 3.88
CA ALA A 90 9.31 18.29 3.62
C ALA A 90 9.00 19.05 4.92
N CYS A 91 8.32 18.42 5.88
CA CYS A 91 8.02 19.04 7.18
C CYS A 91 9.29 19.42 7.95
N ASN A 92 10.30 18.55 7.97
CA ASN A 92 11.58 18.87 8.62
C ASN A 92 12.27 20.06 7.94
N LEU A 93 12.28 20.10 6.61
CA LEU A 93 12.87 21.19 5.85
C LEU A 93 12.16 22.51 6.11
N GLU A 94 10.82 22.51 6.11
CA GLU A 94 10.02 23.68 6.46
C GLU A 94 10.33 24.20 7.87
N SER A 95 10.47 23.30 8.84
CA SER A 95 10.85 23.65 10.21
C SER A 95 12.22 24.34 10.27
N VAL A 96 13.23 23.77 9.58
CA VAL A 96 14.59 24.34 9.53
C VAL A 96 14.60 25.71 8.85
N VAL A 97 13.88 25.85 7.74
CA VAL A 97 13.77 27.14 7.02
C VAL A 97 13.10 28.18 7.91
N LYS A 98 12.02 27.81 8.60
CA LYS A 98 11.31 28.71 9.52
C LYS A 98 12.20 29.17 10.67
N GLU A 99 12.96 28.26 11.27
CA GLU A 99 13.88 28.59 12.36
C GLU A 99 14.96 29.57 11.91
N ARG A 100 15.63 29.30 10.78
CA ARG A 100 16.65 30.22 10.23
C ARG A 100 16.07 31.58 9.86
N THR A 101 14.86 31.60 9.30
CA THR A 101 14.17 32.85 8.96
C THR A 101 13.85 33.66 10.21
N ASN A 102 13.37 33.01 11.28
CA ASN A 102 13.11 33.67 12.56
C ASN A 102 14.38 34.24 13.20
N GLN A 103 15.49 33.48 13.19
CA GLN A 103 16.78 33.94 13.69
C GLN A 103 17.24 35.21 12.96
N LEU A 104 17.16 35.22 11.62
CA LEU A 104 17.52 36.39 10.82
C LEU A 104 16.62 37.61 11.11
N LEU A 105 15.32 37.39 11.29
CA LEU A 105 14.38 38.46 11.63
C LEU A 105 14.70 39.09 12.99
N GLU A 106 14.97 38.28 14.01
CA GLU A 106 15.35 38.77 15.35
C GLU A 106 16.67 39.55 15.32
N GLU A 107 17.68 39.09 14.58
CA GLU A 107 18.93 39.83 14.42
C GLU A 107 18.74 41.20 13.75
N LYS A 108 17.88 41.26 12.72
CA LYS A 108 17.57 42.51 12.01
C LYS A 108 16.79 43.47 12.90
N LYS A 109 15.83 42.96 13.67
CA LYS A 109 15.07 43.74 14.65
C LYS A 109 15.99 44.35 15.70
N LYS A 110 16.86 43.53 16.32
CA LYS A 110 17.82 43.99 17.32
C LYS A 110 18.78 45.06 16.79
N LYS A 111 19.30 44.89 15.56
CA LYS A 111 20.15 45.92 14.92
C LYS A 111 19.42 47.24 14.72
N THR A 112 18.16 47.17 14.31
CA THR A 112 17.32 48.36 14.10
C THR A 112 17.03 49.07 15.43
N GLU A 113 16.66 48.32 16.46
CA GLU A 113 16.43 48.86 17.82
C GLU A 113 17.68 49.53 18.38
N ASN A 114 18.86 48.92 18.21
CA ASN A 114 20.12 49.54 18.66
C ASN A 114 20.39 50.87 17.96
N LEU A 115 20.23 50.94 16.63
CA LEU A 115 20.41 52.19 15.87
C LEU A 115 19.42 53.28 16.30
N LEU A 116 18.17 52.91 16.58
CA LEU A 116 17.17 53.83 17.11
C LEU A 116 17.60 54.37 18.48
N LEU A 117 18.06 53.49 19.39
CA LEU A 117 18.53 53.87 20.73
C LEU A 117 19.74 54.82 20.65
N GLU A 118 20.73 54.54 19.80
CA GLU A 118 21.89 55.43 19.57
C GLU A 118 21.47 56.81 19.05
N CYS A 119 20.48 56.86 18.15
CA CYS A 119 19.96 58.12 17.61
C CYS A 119 19.21 58.93 18.68
N PHE A 120 18.36 58.28 19.48
CA PHE A 120 17.68 58.92 20.62
C PHE A 120 18.66 59.45 21.66
N GLN A 121 19.70 58.68 22.00
CA GLN A 121 20.75 59.11 22.92
C GLN A 121 21.49 60.34 22.38
N SER A 122 21.88 60.32 21.10
CA SER A 122 22.56 61.44 20.45
C SER A 122 21.71 62.72 20.44
N LEU A 123 20.40 62.60 20.14
CA LEU A 123 19.48 63.72 20.19
C LEU A 123 19.27 64.25 21.62
N TRP A 124 19.16 63.36 22.60
CA TRP A 124 18.99 63.74 24.00
C TRP A 124 20.21 64.52 24.53
N LEU A 125 21.42 64.05 24.23
CA LEU A 125 22.68 64.71 24.58
C LEU A 125 22.93 66.04 23.83
N SER A 126 22.27 66.26 22.70
CA SER A 126 22.38 67.52 21.96
C SER A 126 21.39 68.58 22.43
N ASN A 127 20.35 68.21 23.18
CA ASN A 127 19.28 69.10 23.66
C ASN A 127 19.36 69.38 25.17
N TYR A 128 20.39 68.87 25.85
CA TYR A 128 20.75 69.10 27.24
C TYR A 128 22.26 69.28 27.35
#